data_AF-A0A6I3EF74-F1
#
_entry.id   AF-A0A6I3EF74-F1
#
_cell.length_a   1.000
_cell.length_b   1.000
_cell.length_c   1.000
_cell.angle_alpha   90.00
_cell.angle_beta   90.00
_cell.angle_gamma   90.00
#
_symmetry.space_group_name_H-M   'P 1'
#
loop_
_entity.id
_entity.type
_entity.pdbx_description
1 polymer ?
#
loop_
_entity_poly.entity_id
_entity_poly.type
_entity_poly.pdbx_seq_one_letter_code
_entity_poly.pdbx_strand_id
1 'polypeptide(L)'
;MAEKKFRSWVGFKEEAVAAPTENAVERIRQLETQLADLRSRRDITSLSKEEFEILAGETAMSLIKTAQQRESRALAAAEQTVAETARITKERLDSSEAKAKSILSGAESRGRKYIEAAESDAIELREKAIRQAEQLLLESKREAAALGGAAKREAERIISEATGEISEFRSWLTSAISESERLYRLQTQSLNAAEQAIGETRNRLKQAFERLAALQGDIDANIDENDRPVEKTFVRKGAKRPEEAKKPEAKKPAAKKTAKKTVKKAVKKSTTKKRK
;
A
#
# COMPACT_ATOMS: atom_id res chain seq x y z
N MET A 1 74.23 62.50 -36.42
CA MET A 1 72.95 62.72 -35.69
C MET A 1 72.61 61.62 -34.67
N ALA A 2 73.19 60.41 -34.74
CA ALA A 2 72.95 59.34 -33.76
C ALA A 2 73.80 59.46 -32.47
N GLU A 3 75.04 59.94 -32.54
CA GLU A 3 75.92 60.04 -31.35
C GLU A 3 75.46 61.06 -30.30
N LYS A 4 74.87 62.18 -30.71
CA LYS A 4 74.34 63.21 -29.79
C LYS A 4 73.16 62.70 -28.95
N LYS A 5 72.40 61.73 -29.47
CA LYS A 5 71.25 61.12 -28.76
C LYS A 5 71.69 60.02 -27.78
N PHE A 6 72.81 59.36 -28.05
CA PHE A 6 73.34 58.30 -27.17
C PHE A 6 74.02 58.90 -25.93
N ARG A 7 74.75 60.02 -26.08
CA ARG A 7 75.47 60.67 -24.97
C ARG A 7 74.54 61.31 -23.92
N SER A 8 73.35 61.78 -24.32
CA SER A 8 72.35 62.29 -23.36
C SER A 8 71.58 61.20 -22.61
N TRP A 9 71.52 59.97 -23.14
CA TRP A 9 70.87 58.83 -22.47
C TRP A 9 71.77 58.16 -21.42
N VAL A 10 73.09 58.21 -21.60
CA VAL A 10 74.09 57.71 -20.64
C VAL A 10 74.45 58.77 -19.58
N GLY A 11 73.62 59.81 -19.42
CA GLY A 11 73.80 60.81 -18.36
C GLY A 11 75.03 61.72 -18.52
N PHE A 12 75.73 61.66 -19.65
CA PHE A 12 76.90 62.52 -19.90
C PHE A 12 76.44 63.90 -20.39
N LYS A 13 76.28 64.83 -19.45
CA LYS A 13 76.28 66.26 -19.76
C LYS A 13 77.72 66.71 -19.95
N GLU A 14 78.04 67.27 -21.11
CA GLU A 14 79.24 68.10 -21.26
C GLU A 14 79.03 69.36 -20.43
N GLU A 15 79.34 69.26 -19.14
CA GLU A 15 79.52 70.41 -18.27
C GLU A 15 80.88 70.99 -18.65
N ALA A 16 80.86 71.91 -19.63
CA ALA A 16 81.94 72.85 -19.76
C ALA A 16 82.10 73.49 -18.38
N VAL A 17 83.21 73.18 -17.70
CA VAL A 17 83.63 73.88 -16.50
C VAL A 17 83.89 75.30 -16.95
N ALA A 18 82.84 76.12 -16.93
CA ALA A 18 82.96 77.55 -16.99
C ALA A 18 83.87 77.90 -15.81
N ALA A 19 85.05 78.43 -16.12
CA ALA A 19 85.84 79.15 -15.13
C ALA A 19 84.88 80.13 -14.45
N PRO A 20 84.78 80.14 -13.11
CA PRO A 20 83.78 80.96 -12.45
C PRO A 20 84.08 82.43 -12.77
N THR A 21 83.32 83.01 -13.70
CA THR A 21 83.17 84.45 -13.83
C THR A 21 82.13 84.91 -12.80
N GLU A 22 82.30 84.49 -11.55
CA GLU A 22 81.68 85.18 -10.43
C GLU A 22 82.32 86.57 -10.41
N ASN A 23 81.48 87.62 -10.46
CA ASN A 23 81.94 88.99 -10.24
C ASN A 23 82.88 88.96 -9.04
N ALA A 24 84.16 89.31 -9.21
CA ALA A 24 85.15 89.22 -8.13
C ALA A 24 84.63 89.91 -6.85
N VAL A 25 83.81 90.94 -7.01
CA VAL A 25 83.11 91.66 -5.95
C VAL A 25 82.07 90.82 -5.19
N GLU A 26 81.28 89.97 -5.85
CA GLU A 26 80.33 89.06 -5.21
C GLU A 26 81.06 87.94 -4.47
N ARG A 27 82.13 87.42 -5.07
CA ARG A 27 82.99 86.43 -4.40
C ARG A 27 83.70 87.04 -3.19
N ILE A 28 84.15 88.29 -3.29
CA ILE A 28 84.69 89.05 -2.15
C ILE A 28 83.61 89.24 -1.08
N ARG A 29 82.37 89.61 -1.43
CA ARG A 29 81.28 89.71 -0.43
C ARG A 29 80.97 88.37 0.24
N GLN A 30 80.95 87.28 -0.52
CA GLN A 30 80.69 85.96 0.03
C GLN A 30 81.84 85.50 0.93
N LEU A 31 83.09 85.75 0.52
CA LEU A 31 84.28 85.51 1.33
C LEU A 31 84.30 86.42 2.56
N GLU A 32 83.92 87.69 2.47
CA GLU A 32 83.78 88.62 3.60
C GLU A 32 82.69 88.17 4.56
N THR A 33 81.57 87.63 4.04
CA THR A 33 80.50 87.06 4.87
C THR A 33 80.99 85.79 5.57
N GLN A 34 81.75 84.95 4.88
CA GLN A 34 82.39 83.76 5.46
C GLN A 34 83.51 84.15 6.45
N LEU A 35 84.26 85.22 6.20
CA LEU A 35 85.32 85.70 7.09
C LEU A 35 84.73 86.40 8.31
N ALA A 36 83.59 87.08 8.16
CA ALA A 36 82.78 87.59 9.25
C ALA A 36 82.15 86.44 10.05
N ASP A 37 81.66 85.38 9.40
CA ASP A 37 81.18 84.15 10.06
C ASP A 37 82.31 83.50 10.87
N LEU A 38 83.49 83.34 10.26
CA LEU A 38 84.69 82.80 10.90
C LEU A 38 85.24 83.70 12.01
N ARG A 39 85.16 85.04 11.88
CA ARG A 39 85.48 85.99 12.96
C ARG A 39 84.42 86.02 14.06
N SER A 40 83.16 85.73 13.72
CA SER A 40 82.04 85.64 14.69
C SER A 40 82.08 84.33 15.47
N ARG A 41 82.64 83.27 14.89
CA ARG A 41 83.11 82.08 15.60
C ARG A 41 84.30 82.50 16.45
N ARG A 42 84.03 83.10 17.62
CA ARG A 42 85.06 83.47 18.59
C ARG A 42 86.01 82.29 18.75
N ASP A 43 87.30 82.52 18.49
CA ASP A 43 88.33 81.50 18.66
C ASP A 43 88.26 80.97 20.08
N ILE A 44 87.93 79.68 20.23
CA ILE A 44 87.72 78.98 21.52
C ILE A 44 88.91 79.18 22.46
N THR A 45 90.10 79.37 21.90
CA THR A 45 91.36 79.59 22.61
C THR A 45 91.51 80.98 23.23
N SER A 46 90.64 81.93 22.88
CA SER A 46 90.65 83.32 23.36
C SER A 46 89.51 83.67 24.32
N LEU A 47 88.60 82.73 24.61
CA LEU A 47 87.51 82.92 25.57
C LEU A 47 88.02 82.86 27.01
N SER A 48 87.42 83.66 27.89
CA SER A 48 87.58 83.46 29.32
C SER A 48 86.90 82.15 29.75
N LYS A 49 87.29 81.59 30.90
CA LYS A 49 86.70 80.35 31.43
C LYS A 49 85.16 80.45 31.53
N GLU A 50 84.65 81.60 31.94
CA GLU A 50 83.21 81.87 32.05
C GLU A 50 82.52 81.93 30.68
N GLU A 51 83.13 82.57 29.69
CA GLU A 51 82.59 82.62 28.33
C GLU A 51 82.55 81.23 27.68
N PHE A 52 83.56 80.40 27.94
CA PHE A 52 83.61 79.02 27.44
C PHE A 52 82.54 78.14 28.09
N GLU A 53 82.34 78.27 29.40
CA GLU A 53 81.27 77.56 30.12
C GLU A 53 79.87 77.99 29.63
N ILE A 54 79.67 79.29 29.34
CA ILE A 54 78.42 79.80 28.75
C ILE A 54 78.20 79.23 27.35
N LEU A 55 79.21 79.27 26.47
CA LEU A 55 79.11 78.73 25.11
C LEU A 55 78.85 77.21 25.13
N ALA A 56 79.50 76.48 26.03
CA ALA A 56 79.27 75.05 26.22
C ALA A 56 77.86 74.76 26.73
N GLY A 57 77.35 75.55 27.68
CA GLY A 57 75.98 75.46 28.18
C GLY A 57 74.93 75.77 27.12
N GLU A 58 75.15 76.81 26.31
CA GLU A 58 74.27 77.18 25.19
C GLU A 58 74.27 76.11 24.09
N THR A 59 75.45 75.55 23.76
CA THR A 59 75.59 74.46 22.80
C THR A 59 74.92 73.17 23.31
N ALA A 60 75.10 72.83 24.60
CA ALA A 60 74.43 71.68 25.22
C ALA A 60 72.91 71.86 25.21
N MET A 61 72.40 73.06 25.53
CA MET A 61 70.97 73.36 25.50
C MET A 61 70.39 73.29 24.09
N SER A 62 71.12 73.78 23.08
CA SER A 62 70.78 73.64 21.65
C SER A 62 70.69 72.16 21.23
N LEU A 63 71.66 71.34 21.64
CA LEU A 63 71.66 69.90 21.36
C LEU A 63 70.50 69.17 22.06
N ILE A 64 70.19 69.52 23.31
CA ILE A 64 69.04 68.96 24.03
C ILE A 64 67.74 69.34 23.33
N LYS A 65 67.57 70.61 22.94
CA LYS A 65 66.36 71.08 22.27
C LYS A 65 66.15 70.42 20.91
N THR A 66 67.22 70.24 20.14
CA THR A 66 67.17 69.54 18.85
C THR A 66 66.89 68.04 19.03
N ALA A 67 67.45 67.41 20.06
CA ALA A 67 67.15 66.02 20.42
C ALA A 67 65.68 65.85 20.86
N GLN A 68 65.19 66.70 21.76
CA GLN A 68 63.79 66.70 22.21
C GLN A 68 62.81 66.93 21.06
N GLN A 69 63.13 67.84 20.12
CA GLN A 69 62.30 68.07 18.94
C GLN A 69 62.30 66.87 17.98
N ARG A 70 63.44 66.17 17.86
CA ARG A 70 63.51 64.93 17.08
C ARG A 70 62.72 63.81 17.75
N GLU A 71 62.83 63.67 19.06
CA GLU A 71 62.08 62.71 19.87
C GLU A 71 60.56 62.98 19.78
N SER A 72 60.11 64.22 19.96
CA SER A 72 58.70 64.58 19.86
C SER A 72 58.12 64.29 18.47
N ARG A 73 58.88 64.54 17.41
CA ARG A 73 58.49 64.21 16.03
C ARG A 73 58.43 62.70 15.81
N ALA A 74 59.38 61.95 16.34
CA ALA A 74 59.39 60.48 16.24
C ALA A 74 58.22 59.86 17.02
N LEU A 75 57.93 60.36 18.23
CA LEU A 75 56.79 59.93 19.03
C LEU A 75 55.47 60.24 18.33
N ALA A 76 55.28 61.45 17.79
CA ALA A 76 54.08 61.81 17.05
C ALA A 76 53.88 60.93 15.80
N ALA A 77 54.96 60.62 15.07
CA ALA A 77 54.90 59.70 13.94
C ALA A 77 54.56 58.26 14.36
N ALA A 78 55.11 57.79 15.50
CA ALA A 78 54.78 56.49 16.05
C ALA A 78 53.31 56.41 16.49
N GLU A 79 52.79 57.43 17.18
CA GLU A 79 51.38 57.49 17.57
C GLU A 79 50.44 57.50 16.36
N GLN A 80 50.78 58.25 15.31
CA GLN A 80 49.99 58.24 14.08
C GLN A 80 49.96 56.85 13.43
N THR A 81 51.10 56.17 13.33
CA THR A 81 51.13 54.81 12.76
C THR A 81 50.38 53.80 13.63
N VAL A 82 50.45 53.92 14.95
CA VAL A 82 49.66 53.08 15.88
C VAL A 82 48.16 53.36 15.72
N ALA A 83 47.73 54.62 15.64
CA ALA A 83 46.33 54.97 15.43
C ALA A 83 45.80 54.48 14.08
N GLU A 84 46.59 54.61 13.01
CA GLU A 84 46.23 54.16 11.68
C GLU A 84 46.15 52.63 11.59
N THR A 85 47.11 51.91 12.19
CA THR A 85 47.07 50.44 12.25
C THR A 85 45.90 49.94 13.10
N ALA A 86 45.58 50.58 14.22
CA ALA A 86 44.40 50.27 15.03
C ALA A 86 43.09 50.49 14.23
N ARG A 87 43.01 51.56 13.44
CA ARG A 87 41.87 51.81 12.57
C ARG A 87 41.72 50.74 11.47
N ILE A 88 42.80 50.46 10.73
CA ILE A 88 42.79 49.47 9.64
C ILE A 88 42.43 48.08 10.15
N THR A 89 42.98 47.68 11.30
CA THR A 89 42.67 46.37 11.91
C THR A 89 41.21 46.29 12.32
N LYS A 90 40.64 47.35 12.91
CA LYS A 90 39.21 47.41 13.24
C LYS A 90 38.32 47.34 12.00
N GLU A 91 38.59 48.14 10.96
CA GLU A 91 37.82 48.10 9.71
C GLU A 91 37.88 46.71 9.05
N ARG A 92 39.06 46.06 9.06
CA ARG A 92 39.19 44.69 8.56
C ARG A 92 38.40 43.68 9.39
N LEU A 93 38.41 43.82 10.72
CA LEU A 93 37.65 42.96 11.63
C LEU A 93 36.15 43.11 11.37
N ASP A 94 35.64 44.34 11.34
CA ASP A 94 34.23 44.63 11.10
C ASP A 94 33.78 44.10 9.73
N SER A 95 34.63 44.25 8.69
CA SER A 95 34.35 43.71 7.35
C SER A 95 34.29 42.18 7.32
N SER A 96 35.12 41.51 8.13
CA SER A 96 35.14 40.06 8.25
C SER A 96 33.91 39.57 9.00
N GLU A 97 33.55 40.24 10.10
CA GLU A 97 32.37 39.91 10.89
C GLU A 97 31.07 40.09 10.06
N ALA A 98 30.97 41.17 9.28
CA ALA A 98 29.84 41.38 8.37
C ALA A 98 29.72 40.25 7.32
N LYS A 99 30.84 39.79 6.76
CA LYS A 99 30.87 38.65 5.83
C LYS A 99 30.44 37.35 6.52
N ALA A 100 30.95 37.09 7.72
CA ALA A 100 30.59 35.90 8.49
C ALA A 100 29.08 35.87 8.81
N LYS A 101 28.52 37.00 9.27
CA LYS A 101 27.08 37.14 9.53
C LYS A 101 26.24 36.93 8.28
N SER A 102 26.68 37.47 7.14
CA SER A 102 25.99 37.28 5.86
C SER A 102 25.99 35.81 5.41
N ILE A 103 27.13 35.12 5.53
CA ILE A 103 27.24 33.69 5.21
C ILE A 103 26.33 32.86 6.14
N LEU A 104 26.34 33.16 7.43
CA LEU A 104 25.51 32.47 8.42
C LEU A 104 24.01 32.65 8.10
N SER A 105 23.56 33.88 7.88
CA SER A 105 22.17 34.18 7.50
C SER A 105 21.77 33.49 6.17
N GLY A 106 22.69 33.45 5.20
CA GLY A 106 22.51 32.71 3.95
C GLY A 106 22.45 31.19 4.14
N ALA A 107 23.13 30.63 5.14
CA ALA A 107 23.05 29.22 5.49
C ALA A 107 21.75 28.90 6.25
N GLU A 108 21.38 29.72 7.23
CA GLU A 108 20.14 29.57 8.01
C GLU A 108 18.90 29.65 7.14
N SER A 109 18.83 30.63 6.23
CA SER A 109 17.70 30.76 5.30
C SER A 109 17.57 29.54 4.38
N ARG A 110 18.68 28.98 3.89
CA ARG A 110 18.68 27.73 3.12
C ARG A 110 18.27 26.54 3.98
N GLY A 111 18.81 26.42 5.20
CA GLY A 111 18.46 25.37 6.14
C GLY A 111 16.97 25.35 6.46
N ARG A 112 16.39 26.53 6.76
CA ARG A 112 14.95 26.68 6.99
C ARG A 112 14.11 26.22 5.80
N LYS A 113 14.49 26.58 4.57
CA LYS A 113 13.77 26.12 3.36
C LYS A 113 13.80 24.61 3.18
N TYR A 114 14.93 23.97 3.46
CA TYR A 114 15.01 22.50 3.40
C TYR A 114 14.17 21.82 4.47
N ILE A 115 14.15 22.39 5.68
CA ILE A 115 13.30 21.90 6.77
C ILE A 115 11.83 22.05 6.41
N GLU A 116 11.41 23.23 5.95
CA GLU A 116 10.03 23.52 5.56
C GLU A 116 9.55 22.60 4.42
N ALA A 117 10.40 22.36 3.41
CA ALA A 117 10.10 21.42 2.32
C ALA A 117 9.99 19.96 2.83
N ALA A 118 10.89 19.54 3.73
CA ALA A 118 10.82 18.21 4.33
C ALA A 118 9.57 18.05 5.21
N GLU A 119 9.18 19.09 5.95
CA GLU A 119 7.96 19.12 6.75
C GLU A 119 6.71 19.06 5.86
N SER A 120 6.65 19.82 4.76
CA SER A 120 5.54 19.75 3.81
C SER A 120 5.42 18.36 3.17
N ASP A 121 6.54 17.77 2.75
CA ASP A 121 6.57 16.44 2.14
C ASP A 121 6.11 15.37 3.14
N ALA A 122 6.52 15.47 4.40
CA ALA A 122 6.09 14.58 5.47
C ALA A 122 4.58 14.70 5.73
N ILE A 123 4.04 15.92 5.73
CA ILE A 123 2.59 16.17 5.87
C ILE A 123 1.84 15.54 4.70
N GLU A 124 2.29 15.75 3.46
CA GLU A 124 1.67 15.14 2.29
C GLU A 124 1.68 13.61 2.34
N LEU A 125 2.79 13.01 2.74
CA LEU A 125 2.90 11.55 2.89
C LEU A 125 1.93 11.03 3.95
N ARG A 126 1.82 11.74 5.08
CA ARG A 126 0.86 11.41 6.13
C ARG A 126 -0.58 11.50 5.63
N GLU A 127 -0.93 12.55 4.90
CA GLU A 127 -2.28 12.69 4.33
C GLU A 127 -2.59 11.59 3.31
N LYS A 128 -1.64 11.25 2.44
CA LYS A 128 -1.77 10.15 1.47
C LYS A 128 -2.02 8.83 2.21
N ALA A 129 -1.25 8.54 3.25
CA ALA A 129 -1.43 7.34 4.08
C ALA A 129 -2.80 7.31 4.78
N ILE A 130 -3.27 8.44 5.32
CA ILE A 130 -4.60 8.52 5.95
C ILE A 130 -5.70 8.25 4.93
N ARG A 131 -5.66 8.89 3.75
CA ARG A 131 -6.66 8.66 2.70
C ARG A 131 -6.69 7.20 2.25
N GLN A 132 -5.52 6.57 2.11
CA GLN A 132 -5.43 5.16 1.76
C GLN A 132 -6.00 4.26 2.87
N ALA A 133 -5.70 4.55 4.14
CA ALA A 133 -6.24 3.81 5.27
C ALA A 133 -7.78 3.93 5.35
N GLU A 134 -8.32 5.13 5.15
CA GLU A 134 -9.76 5.38 5.10
C GLU A 134 -10.42 4.64 3.93
N GLN A 135 -9.81 4.65 2.75
CA GLN A 135 -10.31 3.92 1.59
C GLN A 135 -10.37 2.42 1.88
N LEU A 136 -9.30 1.84 2.44
CA LEU A 136 -9.26 0.41 2.82
C LEU A 136 -10.31 0.08 3.88
N LEU A 137 -10.52 0.94 4.86
CA LEU A 137 -11.58 0.75 5.86
C LEU A 137 -12.98 0.81 5.25
N LEU A 138 -13.23 1.73 4.32
CA LEU A 138 -14.52 1.83 3.64
C LEU A 138 -14.78 0.62 2.75
N GLU A 139 -13.77 0.15 2.03
CA GLU A 139 -13.83 -1.06 1.21
C GLU A 139 -14.11 -2.29 2.08
N SER A 140 -13.32 -2.49 3.15
CA SER A 140 -13.53 -3.57 4.11
C SER A 140 -14.93 -3.55 4.73
N LYS A 141 -15.45 -2.37 5.11
CA LYS A 141 -16.82 -2.22 5.61
C LYS A 141 -17.88 -2.61 4.58
N ARG A 142 -17.70 -2.22 3.31
CA ARG A 142 -18.62 -2.59 2.23
C ARG A 142 -18.58 -4.08 1.94
N GLU A 143 -17.40 -4.68 1.90
CA GLU A 143 -17.22 -6.12 1.72
C GLU A 143 -17.85 -6.90 2.87
N ALA A 144 -17.61 -6.49 4.13
CA ALA A 144 -18.21 -7.11 5.30
C ALA A 144 -19.75 -7.04 5.25
N ALA A 145 -20.31 -5.89 4.86
CA ALA A 145 -21.75 -5.73 4.68
C ALA A 145 -22.29 -6.60 3.54
N ALA A 146 -21.58 -6.69 2.42
CA ALA A 146 -21.95 -7.53 1.29
C ALA A 146 -21.93 -9.03 1.66
N LEU A 147 -20.89 -9.48 2.37
CA LEU A 147 -20.76 -10.85 2.88
C LEU A 147 -21.86 -11.16 3.89
N GLY A 148 -22.14 -10.26 4.85
CA GLY A 148 -23.23 -10.41 5.80
C GLY A 148 -24.60 -10.50 5.11
N GLY A 149 -24.84 -9.68 4.09
CA GLY A 149 -26.06 -9.73 3.29
C GLY A 149 -26.18 -10.98 2.41
N ALA A 150 -25.06 -11.52 1.91
CA ALA A 150 -25.05 -12.79 1.18
C ALA A 150 -25.31 -13.97 2.12
N ALA A 151 -24.67 -13.99 3.29
CA ALA A 151 -24.86 -15.02 4.30
C ALA A 151 -26.31 -15.08 4.81
N LYS A 152 -26.95 -13.93 5.03
CA LYS A 152 -28.38 -13.86 5.39
C LYS A 152 -29.29 -14.47 4.32
N ARG A 153 -29.09 -14.08 3.05
CA ARG A 153 -29.86 -14.63 1.93
C ARG A 153 -29.67 -16.13 1.78
N GLU A 154 -28.45 -16.63 1.96
CA GLU A 154 -28.16 -18.06 1.89
C GLU A 154 -28.78 -18.82 3.07
N ALA A 155 -28.77 -18.25 4.28
CA ALA A 155 -29.46 -18.82 5.43
C ALA A 155 -30.98 -18.90 5.19
N GLU A 156 -31.59 -17.82 4.67
CA GLU A 156 -33.01 -17.81 4.31
C GLU A 156 -33.33 -18.85 3.22
N ARG A 157 -32.44 -19.03 2.25
CA ARG A 157 -32.56 -20.05 1.20
C ARG A 157 -32.56 -21.47 1.80
N ILE A 158 -31.60 -21.77 2.68
CA ILE A 158 -31.48 -23.08 3.34
C ILE A 158 -32.71 -23.36 4.20
N ILE A 159 -33.18 -22.37 4.98
CA ILE A 159 -34.39 -22.52 5.80
C ILE A 159 -35.61 -22.80 4.93
N SER A 160 -35.76 -22.09 3.82
CA SER A 160 -36.87 -22.28 2.89
C SER A 160 -36.83 -23.65 2.23
N GLU A 161 -35.65 -24.09 1.80
CA GLU A 161 -35.41 -25.42 1.21
C GLU A 161 -35.74 -26.53 2.21
N ALA A 162 -35.20 -26.46 3.43
CA ALA A 162 -35.48 -27.43 4.49
C ALA A 162 -36.97 -27.47 4.85
N THR A 163 -37.64 -26.32 4.90
CA THR A 163 -39.09 -26.25 5.15
C THR A 163 -39.89 -26.93 4.03
N GLY A 164 -39.46 -26.72 2.78
CA GLY A 164 -40.01 -27.41 1.61
C GLY A 164 -39.85 -28.91 1.71
N GLU A 165 -38.64 -29.41 1.96
CA GLU A 165 -38.34 -30.84 2.10
C GLU A 165 -39.16 -31.49 3.23
N ILE A 166 -39.32 -30.82 4.37
CA ILE A 166 -40.17 -31.31 5.47
C ILE A 166 -41.62 -31.44 5.01
N SER A 167 -42.14 -30.46 4.26
CA SER A 167 -43.52 -30.51 3.76
C SER A 167 -43.74 -31.64 2.75
N GLU A 168 -42.76 -31.86 1.86
CA GLU A 168 -42.76 -32.96 0.90
C GLU A 168 -42.71 -34.32 1.61
N PHE A 169 -41.82 -34.46 2.60
CA PHE A 169 -41.70 -35.68 3.39
C PHE A 169 -42.99 -35.99 4.17
N ARG A 170 -43.65 -34.99 4.75
CA ARG A 170 -44.95 -35.18 5.42
C ARG A 170 -46.05 -35.62 4.46
N SER A 171 -46.10 -35.04 3.25
CA SER A 171 -47.03 -35.45 2.20
C SER A 171 -46.78 -36.90 1.75
N TRP A 172 -45.52 -37.26 1.57
CA TRP A 172 -45.11 -38.62 1.26
C TRP A 172 -45.50 -39.61 2.36
N LEU A 173 -45.22 -39.30 3.63
CA LEU A 173 -45.62 -40.14 4.77
C LEU A 173 -47.13 -40.36 4.82
N THR A 174 -47.92 -39.30 4.62
CA THR A 174 -49.39 -39.39 4.61
C THR A 174 -49.89 -40.31 3.49
N SER A 175 -49.28 -40.21 2.30
CA SER A 175 -49.59 -41.08 1.16
C SER A 175 -49.17 -42.54 1.44
N ALA A 176 -48.01 -42.75 2.04
CA ALA A 176 -47.51 -44.07 2.39
C ALA A 176 -48.38 -44.77 3.45
N ILE A 177 -48.81 -44.03 4.47
CA ILE A 177 -49.77 -44.54 5.48
C ILE A 177 -51.07 -44.93 4.80
N SER A 178 -51.65 -44.06 3.96
CA SER A 178 -52.90 -44.33 3.26
C SER A 178 -52.83 -45.58 2.36
N GLU A 179 -51.73 -45.74 1.63
CA GLU A 179 -51.53 -46.93 0.79
C GLU A 179 -51.31 -48.19 1.65
N SER A 180 -50.60 -48.08 2.78
CA SER A 180 -50.41 -49.21 3.69
C SER A 180 -51.74 -49.69 4.30
N GLU A 181 -52.63 -48.78 4.70
CA GLU A 181 -53.97 -49.12 5.18
C GLU A 181 -54.82 -49.78 4.09
N ARG A 182 -54.73 -49.27 2.85
CA ARG A 182 -55.41 -49.86 1.69
C ARG A 182 -54.93 -51.28 1.43
N LEU A 183 -53.62 -51.51 1.42
CA LEU A 183 -53.03 -52.83 1.25
C LEU A 183 -53.45 -53.78 2.37
N TYR A 184 -53.49 -53.31 3.62
CA TYR A 184 -53.96 -54.11 4.75
C TYR A 184 -55.42 -54.53 4.61
N ARG A 185 -56.31 -53.61 4.20
CA ARG A 185 -57.73 -53.93 3.93
C ARG A 185 -57.87 -54.93 2.77
N LEU A 186 -57.12 -54.73 1.69
CA LEU A 186 -57.14 -55.65 0.54
C LEU A 186 -56.64 -57.05 0.92
N GLN A 187 -55.55 -57.12 1.69
CA GLN A 187 -55.01 -58.37 2.21
C GLN A 187 -56.06 -59.09 3.08
N THR A 188 -56.68 -58.38 4.03
CA THR A 188 -57.73 -58.94 4.89
C THR A 188 -58.92 -59.44 4.08
N GLN A 189 -59.37 -58.68 3.09
CA GLN A 189 -60.45 -59.08 2.19
C GLN A 189 -60.08 -60.33 1.39
N SER A 190 -58.86 -60.39 0.86
CA SER A 190 -58.37 -61.56 0.11
C SER A 190 -58.27 -62.81 0.97
N LEU A 191 -57.87 -62.66 2.24
CA LEU A 191 -57.78 -63.75 3.21
C LEU A 191 -59.17 -64.27 3.58
N ASN A 192 -60.13 -63.37 3.86
CA ASN A 192 -61.53 -63.74 4.12
C ASN A 192 -62.17 -64.43 2.90
N ALA A 193 -61.91 -63.94 1.68
CA ALA A 193 -62.42 -64.56 0.46
C ALA A 193 -61.82 -65.97 0.25
N ALA A 194 -60.52 -66.14 0.53
CA ALA A 194 -59.88 -67.45 0.51
C ALA A 194 -60.46 -68.39 1.57
N GLU A 195 -60.72 -67.91 2.79
CA GLU A 195 -61.34 -68.69 3.87
C GLU A 195 -62.76 -69.15 3.48
N GLN A 196 -63.57 -68.27 2.90
CA GLN A 196 -64.90 -68.62 2.38
C GLN A 196 -64.81 -69.67 1.27
N ALA A 197 -63.89 -69.53 0.32
CA ALA A 197 -63.68 -70.52 -0.74
C ALA A 197 -63.22 -71.88 -0.20
N ILE A 198 -62.37 -71.91 0.83
CA ILE A 198 -61.99 -73.14 1.53
C ILE A 198 -63.21 -73.74 2.26
N GLY A 199 -64.05 -72.92 2.88
CA GLY A 199 -65.30 -73.36 3.49
C GLY A 199 -66.25 -74.00 2.47
N GLU A 200 -66.45 -73.36 1.32
CA GLU A 200 -67.27 -73.89 0.22
C GLU A 200 -66.73 -75.21 -0.32
N THR A 201 -65.42 -75.30 -0.56
CA THR A 201 -64.79 -76.54 -1.06
C THR A 201 -64.89 -77.66 -0.04
N ARG A 202 -64.71 -77.38 1.26
CA ARG A 202 -64.96 -78.34 2.34
C ARG A 202 -66.42 -78.82 2.35
N ASN A 203 -67.38 -77.92 2.19
CA ASN A 203 -68.80 -78.29 2.14
C ASN A 203 -69.11 -79.14 0.90
N ARG A 204 -68.56 -78.80 -0.27
CA ARG A 204 -68.68 -79.63 -1.49
C ARG A 204 -68.06 -81.02 -1.28
N LEU A 205 -66.90 -81.11 -0.63
CA LEU A 205 -66.27 -82.38 -0.28
C LEU A 205 -67.16 -83.20 0.67
N LYS A 206 -67.68 -82.59 1.74
CA LYS A 206 -68.63 -83.26 2.65
C LYS A 206 -69.83 -83.82 1.91
N GLN A 207 -70.47 -83.01 1.05
CA GLN A 207 -71.60 -83.46 0.23
C GLN A 207 -71.21 -84.57 -0.76
N ALA A 208 -70.00 -84.53 -1.32
CA ALA A 208 -69.51 -85.60 -2.19
C ALA A 208 -69.28 -86.90 -1.40
N PHE A 209 -68.74 -86.84 -0.19
CA PHE A 209 -68.61 -87.99 0.70
C PHE A 209 -69.98 -88.54 1.13
N GLU A 210 -70.93 -87.68 1.48
CA GLU A 210 -72.31 -88.10 1.78
C GLU A 210 -72.95 -88.79 0.57
N ARG A 211 -72.75 -88.26 -0.65
CA ARG A 211 -73.22 -88.91 -1.89
C ARG A 211 -72.52 -90.23 -2.16
N LEU A 212 -71.23 -90.36 -1.90
CA LEU A 212 -70.50 -91.63 -2.04
C LEU A 212 -70.96 -92.64 -0.99
N ALA A 213 -71.18 -92.23 0.25
CA ALA A 213 -71.73 -93.09 1.29
C ALA A 213 -73.15 -93.56 0.94
N ALA A 214 -73.99 -92.67 0.40
CA ALA A 214 -75.30 -93.03 -0.12
C ALA A 214 -75.19 -94.01 -1.30
N LEU A 215 -74.30 -93.74 -2.26
CA LEU A 215 -74.06 -94.64 -3.39
C LEU A 215 -73.53 -96.01 -2.94
N GLN A 216 -72.66 -96.04 -1.94
CA GLN A 216 -72.15 -97.28 -1.36
C GLN A 216 -73.28 -98.06 -0.69
N GLY A 217 -74.16 -97.39 0.08
CA GLY A 217 -75.38 -98.00 0.60
C GLY A 217 -76.30 -98.54 -0.51
N ASP A 218 -76.46 -97.80 -1.61
CA ASP A 218 -77.23 -98.25 -2.79
C ASP A 218 -76.58 -99.47 -3.49
N ILE A 219 -75.25 -99.52 -3.56
CA ILE A 219 -74.49 -100.65 -4.13
C ILE A 219 -74.62 -101.88 -3.22
N ASP A 220 -74.38 -101.73 -1.92
CA ASP A 220 -74.49 -102.82 -0.94
C ASP A 220 -75.92 -103.41 -0.91
N ALA A 221 -76.94 -102.58 -1.12
CA ALA A 221 -78.33 -103.02 -1.24
C ALA A 221 -78.65 -103.76 -2.55
N ASN A 222 -77.78 -103.69 -3.57
CA ASN A 222 -78.04 -104.16 -4.94
C ASN A 222 -77.00 -105.17 -5.47
N ILE A 223 -76.19 -105.75 -4.57
CA ILE A 223 -75.25 -106.86 -4.81
C ILE A 223 -75.68 -108.07 -3.96
N ASP A 224 -75.58 -109.29 -4.50
CA ASP A 224 -75.88 -110.54 -3.80
C ASP A 224 -74.67 -111.12 -3.01
N GLU A 225 -74.85 -112.19 -2.23
CA GLU A 225 -73.78 -112.82 -1.42
C GLU A 225 -72.55 -113.32 -2.24
N ASN A 226 -72.60 -113.28 -3.58
CA ASN A 226 -71.53 -113.74 -4.48
C ASN A 226 -70.96 -112.61 -5.39
N ASP A 227 -71.08 -111.35 -4.98
CA ASP A 227 -70.53 -110.17 -5.67
C ASP A 227 -71.07 -109.95 -7.10
N ARG A 228 -72.32 -110.36 -7.40
CA ARG A 228 -72.94 -110.16 -8.74
C ARG A 228 -74.05 -109.09 -8.71
N PRO A 229 -74.12 -108.20 -9.71
CA PRO A 229 -75.18 -107.19 -9.80
C PRO A 229 -76.53 -107.84 -10.08
N VAL A 230 -77.52 -107.53 -9.25
CA VAL A 230 -78.90 -107.99 -9.45
C VAL A 230 -79.48 -107.18 -10.62
N GLU A 231 -79.73 -107.80 -11.78
CA GLU A 231 -80.20 -107.11 -13.00
C GLU A 231 -81.49 -106.30 -12.76
N LYS A 232 -81.37 -105.00 -12.48
CA LYS A 232 -82.39 -103.98 -12.74
C LYS A 232 -81.73 -102.65 -13.13
N THR A 233 -81.81 -102.37 -14.42
CA THR A 233 -81.65 -101.08 -15.11
C THR A 233 -81.28 -99.86 -14.24
N PHE A 234 -80.01 -99.44 -14.33
CA PHE A 234 -79.56 -98.14 -13.83
C PHE A 234 -80.30 -97.00 -14.55
N VAL A 235 -81.24 -96.33 -13.87
CA VAL A 235 -81.84 -95.08 -14.35
C VAL A 235 -80.90 -93.93 -13.98
N ARG A 236 -80.11 -93.48 -14.96
CA ARG A 236 -79.26 -92.29 -14.86
C ARG A 236 -80.11 -91.02 -14.76
N LYS A 237 -80.51 -90.62 -13.55
CA LYS A 237 -81.20 -89.34 -13.31
C LYS A 237 -80.16 -88.26 -12.97
N GLY A 238 -79.87 -87.39 -13.94
CA GLY A 238 -79.14 -86.14 -13.70
C GLY A 238 -77.82 -86.01 -14.46
N ALA A 239 -77.89 -85.87 -15.78
CA ALA A 239 -76.79 -85.31 -16.57
C ALA A 239 -77.37 -84.29 -17.56
N LYS A 240 -77.35 -83.00 -17.19
CA LYS A 240 -77.37 -81.92 -18.17
C LYS A 240 -76.09 -81.11 -18.03
N ARG A 241 -75.37 -81.05 -19.15
CA ARG A 241 -74.07 -80.43 -19.40
C ARG A 241 -74.10 -78.90 -19.21
N PRO A 242 -72.92 -78.28 -19.01
CA PRO A 242 -72.77 -76.84 -18.81
C PRO A 242 -72.93 -76.07 -20.13
N GLU A 243 -73.83 -75.07 -20.15
CA GLU A 243 -73.89 -74.07 -21.21
C GLU A 243 -72.89 -72.94 -20.93
N GLU A 244 -71.83 -72.96 -21.73
CA GLU A 244 -71.23 -71.85 -22.47
C GLU A 244 -71.20 -70.44 -21.84
N ALA A 245 -69.97 -70.05 -21.52
CA ALA A 245 -69.55 -68.69 -21.28
C ALA A 245 -69.79 -67.77 -22.49
N LYS A 246 -70.60 -66.72 -22.33
CA LYS A 246 -70.56 -65.53 -23.19
C LYS A 246 -69.75 -64.41 -22.52
N LYS A 247 -68.71 -63.99 -23.23
CA LYS A 247 -67.75 -62.93 -22.89
C LYS A 247 -68.43 -61.57 -22.67
N PRO A 248 -67.90 -60.73 -21.77
CA PRO A 248 -68.33 -59.35 -21.60
C PRO A 248 -67.87 -58.43 -22.75
N GLU A 249 -68.76 -57.50 -23.08
CA GLU A 249 -68.63 -56.41 -24.04
C GLU A 249 -67.43 -55.51 -23.72
N ALA A 250 -66.52 -55.37 -24.69
CA ALA A 250 -65.40 -54.44 -24.60
C ALA A 250 -65.85 -53.01 -24.95
N LYS A 251 -66.05 -52.17 -23.93
CA LYS A 251 -66.12 -50.71 -24.10
C LYS A 251 -64.72 -50.13 -24.20
N LYS A 252 -64.40 -49.55 -25.37
CA LYS A 252 -63.25 -48.68 -25.60
C LYS A 252 -63.28 -47.46 -24.67
N PRO A 253 -62.14 -47.06 -24.08
CA PRO A 253 -61.88 -45.66 -23.82
C PRO A 253 -60.96 -45.06 -24.89
N ALA A 254 -61.34 -43.85 -25.27
CA ALA A 254 -60.63 -42.99 -26.18
C ALA A 254 -59.39 -42.36 -25.54
N ALA A 255 -58.46 -42.01 -26.44
CA ALA A 255 -57.64 -40.80 -26.43
C ALA A 255 -56.36 -40.72 -25.57
N LYS A 256 -55.33 -40.32 -26.34
CA LYS A 256 -54.26 -39.36 -26.03
C LYS A 256 -53.01 -39.86 -25.29
N LYS A 257 -52.04 -40.23 -26.13
CA LYS A 257 -50.63 -39.80 -26.14
C LYS A 257 -50.14 -39.15 -24.83
N THR A 258 -49.26 -39.86 -24.13
CA THR A 258 -48.25 -39.27 -23.26
C THR A 258 -46.88 -39.76 -23.68
N ALA A 259 -46.07 -38.83 -24.17
CA ALA A 259 -44.65 -38.99 -24.40
C ALA A 259 -43.92 -39.33 -23.10
N LYS A 260 -42.99 -40.27 -23.14
CA LYS A 260 -41.98 -40.47 -22.09
C LYS A 260 -40.58 -40.41 -22.71
N LYS A 261 -39.96 -39.25 -22.51
CA LYS A 261 -38.66 -39.07 -21.84
C LYS A 261 -37.44 -39.82 -22.40
N THR A 262 -36.56 -39.08 -23.07
CA THR A 262 -35.11 -39.32 -23.05
C THR A 262 -34.34 -38.00 -23.19
N VAL A 263 -33.90 -37.39 -22.09
CA VAL A 263 -32.66 -36.57 -22.10
C VAL A 263 -31.88 -36.85 -20.82
N LYS A 264 -30.81 -37.62 -20.97
CA LYS A 264 -29.72 -37.74 -20.01
C LYS A 264 -28.83 -36.51 -20.15
N LYS A 265 -28.57 -35.87 -19.01
CA LYS A 265 -27.30 -35.31 -18.53
C LYS A 265 -26.14 -35.32 -19.56
N ALA A 266 -25.68 -34.15 -19.96
CA ALA A 266 -24.31 -33.94 -20.44
C ALA A 266 -23.77 -32.61 -19.88
N VAL A 267 -22.63 -32.71 -19.23
CA VAL A 267 -21.91 -31.67 -18.50
C VAL A 267 -21.02 -30.86 -19.45
N LYS A 268 -20.84 -29.58 -19.10
CA LYS A 268 -20.03 -28.53 -19.72
C LYS A 268 -18.61 -28.93 -20.12
N LYS A 269 -18.14 -28.41 -21.26
CA LYS A 269 -16.76 -27.88 -21.41
C LYS A 269 -16.72 -26.81 -22.52
N SER A 270 -16.69 -25.54 -22.13
CA SER A 270 -16.40 -24.40 -23.02
C SER A 270 -15.02 -23.85 -22.65
N THR A 271 -14.05 -24.03 -23.54
CA THR A 271 -12.72 -23.41 -23.45
C THR A 271 -12.73 -22.08 -24.18
N THR A 272 -12.75 -20.98 -23.43
CA THR A 272 -12.53 -19.62 -23.96
C THR A 272 -11.04 -19.43 -24.24
N LYS A 273 -10.68 -19.19 -25.51
CA LYS A 273 -9.31 -18.91 -25.95
C LYS A 273 -9.03 -17.41 -25.80
N LYS A 274 -7.97 -17.11 -25.04
CA LYS A 274 -7.28 -15.83 -24.83
C LYS A 274 -7.12 -15.04 -26.14
N ARG A 275 -7.56 -13.77 -26.14
CA ARG A 275 -6.96 -12.70 -26.93
C ARG A 275 -5.74 -12.18 -26.17
N LYS A 276 -4.61 -12.09 -26.87
CA LYS A 276 -3.41 -11.36 -26.47
C LYS A 276 -3.19 -10.30 -27.53
#